data_AF-A0A0G0PVX9-F1
#
_entry.id   AF-A0A0G0PVX9-F1
#
_cell.length_a   1.000
_cell.length_b   1.000
_cell.length_c   1.000
_cell.angle_alpha   90.00
_cell.angle_beta   90.00
_cell.angle_gamma   90.00
#
_symmetry.space_group_name_H-M   'P 1'
#
loop_
_entity.id
_entity.type
_entity.pdbx_description
1 polymer ?
#
loop_
_entity_poly.entity_id
_entity_poly.type
_entity_poly.pdbx_seq_one_letter_code
_entity_poly.pdbx_strand_id
1 'polypeptide(L)' 'AGIRKNVLKVCLISHTLKMTNLGDLKIGDEVNLEVDLIARYLEKLISQK' A
#
# COMPACT_ATOMS: atom_id res chain seq x y z
N ALA A 1 -7.90 8.01 0.03
CA ALA A 1 -7.51 6.59 0.07
C ALA A 1 -8.54 5.80 0.88
N GLY A 2 -8.67 4.49 0.66
CA GLY A 2 -9.63 3.63 1.36
C GLY A 2 -9.33 2.14 1.20
N ILE A 3 -9.91 1.32 2.07
CA ILE A 3 -9.70 -0.14 2.11
C ILE A 3 -11.04 -0.88 2.15
N ARG A 4 -11.16 -1.98 1.40
CA ARG A 4 -12.32 -2.87 1.41
C ARG A 4 -11.89 -4.31 1.16
N LYS A 5 -12.02 -5.20 2.15
CA LYS A 5 -11.63 -6.62 2.06
C LYS A 5 -10.29 -6.79 1.32
N ASN A 6 -10.33 -7.16 0.03
CA ASN A 6 -9.17 -7.43 -0.81
C ASN A 6 -8.83 -6.30 -1.80
N VAL A 7 -9.31 -5.08 -1.57
CA VAL A 7 -9.11 -3.92 -2.44
C VAL A 7 -8.58 -2.75 -1.63
N LEU A 8 -7.45 -2.20 -2.08
CA LEU A 8 -6.88 -0.96 -1.59
C LEU A 8 -7.02 0.13 -2.66
N LYS A 9 -7.42 1.33 -2.24
CA LYS A 9 -7.44 2.53 -3.09
C LYS A 9 -6.52 3.58 -2.49
N VAL A 10 -5.52 4.00 -3.26
CA VAL A 10 -4.58 5.07 -2.88
C VAL A 10 -4.81 6.32 -3.75
N CYS A 11 -4.35 7.47 -3.26
CA CYS A 11 -4.30 8.69 -4.06
C CYS A 11 -2.84 8.99 -4.36
N LEU A 12 -2.49 9.20 -5.62
CA LEU A 12 -1.14 9.56 -6.05
C LEU A 12 -1.14 10.98 -6.60
N ILE A 13 -0.14 11.77 -6.20
CA ILE A 13 0.06 13.12 -6.74
C ILE A 13 0.89 13.05 -8.03
N SER A 14 0.81 14.11 -8.84
CA SER A 14 1.51 14.17 -10.14
C SER A 14 3.02 13.98 -10.05
N HIS A 15 3.66 14.41 -8.95
CA HIS A 15 5.09 14.20 -8.78
C HIS A 15 5.44 12.72 -8.62
N THR A 16 4.70 11.98 -7.78
CA THR A 16 4.91 10.54 -7.59
C THR A 16 4.71 9.75 -8.88
N LEU A 17 3.66 10.06 -9.65
CA LEU A 17 3.39 9.40 -10.93
C LEU A 17 4.51 9.62 -11.97
N LYS A 18 5.21 10.77 -11.90
CA LYS A 18 6.30 11.10 -12.83
C LYS A 18 7.66 10.56 -12.40
N MET A 19 7.86 10.38 -11.09
CA MET A 19 9.16 10.01 -10.53
C MET A 19 9.27 8.53 -10.16
N THR A 20 8.19 7.76 -10.28
CA THR A 20 8.17 6.31 -10.05
C THR A 20 7.52 5.59 -11.23
N ASN A 21 7.64 4.26 -11.27
CA ASN A 21 6.97 3.43 -12.29
C ASN A 21 5.45 3.32 -12.08
N LEU A 22 4.88 3.89 -11.01
CA LEU A 22 3.45 3.79 -10.72
C LEU A 22 2.58 4.48 -11.78
N GLY A 23 3.13 5.45 -12.52
CA GLY A 23 2.45 6.11 -13.62
C GLY A 23 2.29 5.25 -14.88
N ASP A 24 3.10 4.21 -15.02
CA ASP A 24 3.15 3.35 -16.21
C ASP A 24 2.38 2.03 -16.04
N LEU A 25 1.96 1.72 -14.80
CA LEU A 25 1.23 0.50 -14.47
C LEU A 25 -0.13 0.43 -15.19
N LYS A 26 -0.48 -0.77 -15.61
CA LYS A 26 -1.73 -1.11 -16.30
C LYS A 26 -2.56 -2.07 -15.46
N ILE A 27 -3.83 -2.20 -15.82
CA ILE A 27 -4.73 -3.17 -15.19
C ILE A 27 -4.17 -4.57 -15.41
N GLY A 28 -3.96 -5.30 -14.32
CA GLY A 28 -3.40 -6.65 -14.31
C GLY A 28 -1.92 -6.71 -13.93
N ASP A 29 -1.22 -5.58 -13.89
CA ASP A 29 0.17 -5.55 -13.43
C ASP A 29 0.25 -5.86 -11.93
N GLU A 30 1.20 -6.70 -11.56
CA GLU A 30 1.52 -6.99 -10.17
C GLU A 30 2.35 -5.86 -9.55
N VAL A 31 2.16 -5.64 -8.25
CA VAL A 31 2.91 -4.67 -7.48
C VAL A 31 3.41 -5.30 -6.20
N ASN A 32 4.56 -4.81 -5.73
CA ASN A 32 5.05 -5.17 -4.41
C ASN A 32 4.18 -4.50 -3.35
N LEU A 33 3.63 -5.30 -2.42
CA LEU A 33 2.91 -4.81 -1.25
C LEU A 33 3.76 -5.04 -0.02
N GLU A 34 4.19 -3.94 0.60
CA GLU A 34 4.91 -3.96 1.87
C GLU A 34 4.03 -3.35 2.96
N VAL A 35 3.94 -4.05 4.09
CA VAL A 35 3.24 -3.56 5.29
C VAL A 35 4.17 -2.69 6.12
N ASP A 36 3.62 -1.67 6.77
CA ASP A 36 4.40 -0.83 7.67
C ASP A 36 4.99 -1.65 8.83
N LEU A 37 6.28 -1.45 9.07
CA LEU A 37 7.03 -2.16 10.10
C LEU A 37 6.44 -1.95 11.50
N ILE A 38 6.06 -0.71 11.82
CA ILE A 38 5.48 -0.34 13.11
C ILE A 38 4.12 -1.02 13.27
N ALA A 39 3.31 -1.03 12.22
CA ALA A 39 2.00 -1.72 12.25
C ALA A 39 2.14 -3.21 12.60
N ARG A 40 3.13 -3.90 12.02
CA ARG A 40 3.44 -5.30 12.34
C ARG A 40 3.83 -5.50 13.81
N TYR A 41 4.65 -4.61 14.36
CA TYR A 41 5.03 -4.72 15.78
C TYR A 41 3.87 -4.38 16.72
N LEU A 42 3.03 -3.40 16.37
CA LEU A 42 1.85 -3.05 17.15
C LEU A 42 0.84 -4.19 17.20
N GLU A 43 0.57 -4.85 16.07
CA GLU A 43 -0.28 -6.05 16.03
C GLU A 43 0.21 -7.11 17.02
N LYS A 44 1.50 -7.43 16.98
CA LYS A 44 2.11 -8.42 17.89
C LYS A 44 1.97 -8.01 19.36
N LEU A 45 2.18 -6.74 19.70
CA LEU A 45 2.04 -6.25 21.08
C LEU A 45 0.58 -6.31 21.57
N ILE A 46 -0.38 -5.97 20.71
CA ILE A 46 -1.81 -6.00 21.05
C ILE A 46 -2.29 -7.45 21.19
N SER A 47 -1.79 -8.36 20.36
CA SER A 47 -2.15 -9.79 20.40
C SER A 47 -1.49 -10.58 21.54
N GLN A 48 -0.54 -10.00 22.27
CA GLN A 48 0.12 -10.63 23.44
C GLN A 48 -0.53 -10.24 24.79
N LYS A 49 -1.64 -9.49 24.76
CA LYS A 49 -2.54 -9.30 25.89
C LYS A 49 -3.68 -10.30 25.83
#